data_AF-A0A183B5J3-F1
#
_entry.id   AF-A0A183B5J3-F1
#
_cell.length_a   1.000
_cell.length_b   1.000
_cell.length_c   1.000
_cell.angle_alpha   90.00
_cell.angle_beta   90.00
_cell.angle_gamma   90.00
#
_symmetry.space_group_name_H-M   'P 1'
#
loop_
_entity.id
_entity.type
_entity.pdbx_description
1 polymer ?
#
loop_
_entity_poly.entity_id
_entity_poly.type
_entity_poly.pdbx_seq_one_letter_code
_entity_poly.pdbx_strand_id
1 'polypeptide(L)'
;MSPVLGYWKLRGLAQPIRLLLEFVGDKYEERLYDRQDREKWQSDKYNLGLDLPNLPYYIDGNVKLSQSLAILRYIADKHGMIGSTPEERARVSMVEGAACDLRQGLSRIAYNPQFEQLKHDYLENLPATLTMWSKFLGDKHYLLGNSVSIELRCRWELPFLLLIVAIHLYNLGFCSGLSFVNCS
;
A
#
# COMPACT_ATOMS: atom_id res chain seq x y z
N MET A 1 -4.03 11.06 -22.69
CA MET A 1 -4.48 9.68 -22.45
C MET A 1 -4.54 9.47 -20.95
N SER A 2 -5.55 8.77 -20.45
CA SER A 2 -5.58 8.39 -19.04
C SER A 2 -4.44 7.42 -18.73
N PRO A 3 -3.78 7.51 -17.58
CA PRO A 3 -2.78 6.53 -17.17
C PRO A 3 -3.39 5.13 -17.03
N VAL A 4 -2.58 4.10 -17.26
CA VAL A 4 -3.00 2.69 -17.13
C VAL A 4 -2.29 2.04 -15.96
N LEU A 5 -3.05 1.54 -14.99
CA LEU A 5 -2.57 0.72 -13.88
C LEU A 5 -2.81 -0.77 -14.17
N GLY A 6 -1.74 -1.55 -14.25
CA GLY A 6 -1.83 -2.99 -14.47
C GLY A 6 -1.58 -3.79 -13.19
N TYR A 7 -2.51 -4.68 -12.83
CA TYR A 7 -2.32 -5.60 -11.70
C TYR A 7 -3.23 -6.83 -11.77
N TRP A 8 -3.01 -7.79 -10.88
CA TRP A 8 -3.97 -8.86 -10.63
C TRP A 8 -5.31 -8.28 -10.15
N LYS A 9 -6.41 -8.98 -10.47
CA LYS A 9 -7.77 -8.67 -10.01
C LYS A 9 -7.96 -9.01 -8.52
N LEU A 10 -7.16 -8.37 -7.69
CA LEU A 10 -7.15 -8.45 -6.24
C LEU A 10 -6.59 -7.12 -5.69
N ARG A 11 -6.73 -6.89 -4.38
CA ARG A 11 -6.24 -5.67 -3.72
C ARG A 11 -4.71 -5.59 -3.76
N GLY A 12 -4.04 -6.48 -3.03
CA GLY A 12 -2.59 -6.68 -3.05
C GLY A 12 -1.77 -5.38 -3.03
N LEU A 13 -0.69 -5.35 -3.83
CA LEU A 13 0.23 -4.20 -3.92
C LEU A 13 -0.35 -2.99 -4.68
N ALA A 14 -1.41 -3.18 -5.48
CA ALA A 14 -2.03 -2.10 -6.24
C ALA A 14 -3.07 -1.30 -5.45
N GLN A 15 -3.58 -1.84 -4.34
CA GLN A 15 -4.55 -1.16 -3.49
C GLN A 15 -4.13 0.26 -3.04
N PRO A 16 -2.91 0.51 -2.54
CA PRO A 16 -2.51 1.86 -2.16
C PRO A 16 -2.48 2.79 -3.37
N ILE A 17 -2.08 2.28 -4.55
CA ILE A 17 -1.98 3.06 -5.77
C ILE A 17 -3.38 3.51 -6.22
N ARG A 18 -4.35 2.57 -6.27
CA ARG A 18 -5.75 2.87 -6.60
C ARG A 18 -6.32 3.95 -5.70
N LEU A 19 -6.18 3.73 -4.39
CA LEU A 19 -6.71 4.65 -3.40
C LEU A 19 -6.05 6.05 -3.58
N LEU A 20 -4.73 6.12 -3.82
CA LEU A 20 -4.03 7.38 -4.05
C LEU A 20 -4.58 8.13 -5.27
N LEU A 21 -4.77 7.41 -6.39
CA LEU A 21 -5.35 7.96 -7.62
C LEU A 21 -6.76 8.52 -7.38
N GLU A 22 -7.63 7.77 -6.68
CA GLU A 22 -8.98 8.24 -6.32
C GLU A 22 -8.96 9.52 -5.49
N PHE A 23 -8.01 9.63 -4.56
CA PHE A 23 -7.92 10.77 -3.65
C PHE A 23 -7.40 12.04 -4.30
N VAL A 24 -6.39 11.91 -5.16
CA VAL A 24 -5.90 13.05 -5.95
C VAL A 24 -6.87 13.39 -7.10
N GLY A 25 -7.89 12.56 -7.32
CA GLY A 25 -8.91 12.76 -8.35
C GLY A 25 -8.42 12.44 -9.77
N ASP A 26 -7.32 11.71 -9.90
CA ASP A 26 -6.76 11.33 -11.19
C ASP A 26 -7.60 10.21 -11.82
N LYS A 27 -8.07 10.44 -13.05
CA LYS A 27 -8.71 9.40 -13.85
C LYS A 27 -7.65 8.44 -14.37
N TYR A 28 -7.87 7.14 -14.18
CA TYR A 28 -6.99 6.09 -14.69
C TYR A 28 -7.83 4.92 -15.23
N GLU A 29 -7.19 4.10 -16.04
CA GLU A 29 -7.74 2.83 -16.51
C GLU A 29 -7.04 1.67 -15.81
N GLU A 30 -7.78 0.61 -15.49
CA GLU A 30 -7.20 -0.60 -14.92
C GLU A 30 -7.09 -1.71 -15.97
N ARG A 31 -5.88 -2.28 -16.10
CA ARG A 31 -5.69 -3.58 -16.75
C ARG A 31 -5.59 -4.66 -15.69
N LEU A 32 -6.71 -5.36 -15.49
CA LEU A 32 -6.82 -6.43 -14.52
C LEU A 32 -6.55 -7.79 -15.16
N TYR A 33 -5.70 -8.59 -14.51
CA TYR A 33 -5.46 -9.98 -14.86
C TYR A 33 -6.18 -10.88 -13.85
N ASP A 34 -7.05 -11.77 -14.33
CA ASP A 34 -7.71 -12.77 -13.50
C ASP A 34 -6.76 -13.92 -13.14
N ARG A 35 -7.16 -14.80 -12.20
CA ARG A 35 -6.31 -15.92 -11.75
C ARG A 35 -5.89 -16.85 -12.89
N GLN A 36 -6.76 -17.07 -13.88
CA GLN A 36 -6.46 -17.86 -15.07
C GLN A 36 -5.58 -17.14 -16.10
N ASP A 37 -5.41 -15.82 -16.00
CA ASP A 37 -4.71 -15.00 -17.01
C ASP A 37 -3.18 -15.04 -16.86
N ARG A 38 -2.62 -16.08 -16.24
CA ARG A 38 -1.17 -16.17 -16.02
C ARG A 38 -0.40 -16.13 -17.33
N GLU A 39 -0.88 -16.86 -18.35
CA GLU A 39 -0.25 -16.90 -19.68
C GLU A 39 -0.38 -15.55 -20.39
N LYS A 40 -1.56 -14.92 -20.29
CA LYS A 40 -1.80 -13.57 -20.82
C LYS A 40 -0.86 -12.55 -20.20
N TRP A 41 -0.67 -12.56 -18.88
CA TRP A 41 0.32 -11.73 -18.22
C TRP A 41 1.74 -12.02 -18.73
N GLN A 42 2.15 -13.29 -18.86
CA GLN A 42 3.49 -13.61 -19.37
C GLN A 42 3.73 -13.08 -20.78
N SER A 43 2.70 -13.12 -21.64
CA SER A 43 2.73 -12.53 -22.97
C SER A 43 2.85 -11.00 -22.92
N ASP A 44 2.01 -10.33 -22.13
CA ASP A 44 2.01 -8.87 -22.04
C ASP A 44 3.28 -8.32 -21.37
N LYS A 45 3.83 -9.02 -20.38
CA LYS A 45 4.94 -8.59 -19.53
C LYS A 45 6.10 -7.97 -20.31
N TYR A 46 6.56 -8.62 -21.37
CA TYR A 46 7.70 -8.16 -22.16
C TYR A 46 7.33 -7.25 -23.34
N ASN A 47 6.03 -7.10 -23.63
CA ASN A 47 5.51 -6.30 -24.74
C ASN A 47 5.03 -4.90 -24.33
N LEU A 48 5.03 -4.58 -23.03
CA LEU A 48 4.63 -3.26 -22.52
C LEU A 48 5.72 -2.19 -22.64
N GLY A 49 6.95 -2.59 -22.94
CA GLY A 49 8.11 -1.69 -23.00
C GLY A 49 8.48 -1.11 -21.63
N LEU A 50 8.35 -1.91 -20.58
CA LEU A 50 8.83 -1.62 -19.23
C LEU A 50 10.32 -2.00 -19.13
N ASP A 51 11.14 -1.15 -18.51
CA ASP A 51 12.56 -1.47 -18.30
C ASP A 51 12.76 -2.63 -17.30
N LEU A 52 11.90 -2.68 -16.27
CA LEU A 52 11.87 -3.73 -15.26
C LEU A 52 10.47 -4.38 -15.22
N PRO A 53 10.12 -5.30 -16.12
CA PRO A 53 8.76 -5.82 -16.23
C PRO A 53 8.27 -6.55 -14.97
N ASN A 54 7.26 -6.00 -14.30
CA ASN A 54 6.64 -6.62 -13.12
C ASN A 54 5.20 -6.09 -12.89
N LEU A 55 4.47 -6.72 -11.95
CA LEU A 55 3.19 -6.24 -11.45
C LEU A 55 3.35 -5.71 -10.01
N PRO A 56 2.74 -4.56 -9.65
CA PRO A 56 2.00 -3.67 -10.53
C PRO A 56 2.92 -2.90 -11.50
N TYR A 57 2.34 -2.47 -12.62
CA TYR A 57 2.93 -1.48 -13.52
C TYR A 57 1.99 -0.28 -13.69
N TYR A 58 2.56 0.87 -14.04
CA TYR A 58 1.84 2.11 -14.29
C TYR A 58 2.41 2.79 -15.54
N ILE A 59 1.54 3.14 -16.49
CA ILE A 59 1.92 3.80 -17.74
C ILE A 59 1.19 5.14 -17.83
N ASP A 60 1.92 6.24 -17.73
CA ASP A 60 1.43 7.62 -17.87
C ASP A 60 2.18 8.31 -19.01
N GLY A 61 1.62 8.22 -20.22
CA GLY A 61 2.26 8.72 -21.44
C GLY A 61 3.62 8.05 -21.70
N ASN A 62 4.69 8.83 -21.59
CA ASN A 62 6.06 8.35 -21.78
C ASN A 62 6.66 7.70 -20.53
N VAL A 63 6.03 7.89 -19.37
CA VAL A 63 6.50 7.33 -18.10
C VAL A 63 5.94 5.92 -17.94
N LYS A 64 6.83 4.94 -17.84
CA LYS A 64 6.49 3.52 -17.71
C LYS A 64 7.21 2.95 -16.49
N LEU A 65 6.46 2.70 -15.42
CA LEU A 65 7.01 2.29 -14.14
C LEU A 65 6.51 0.89 -13.75
N SER A 66 7.38 0.16 -13.07
CA SER A 66 7.02 -0.97 -12.21
C SER A 66 7.51 -0.67 -10.80
N GLN A 67 7.30 -1.60 -9.86
CA GLN A 67 7.54 -1.44 -8.41
C GLN A 67 6.51 -0.52 -7.75
N SER A 68 5.71 -1.08 -6.84
CA SER A 68 4.57 -0.38 -6.24
C SER A 68 4.95 0.93 -5.52
N LEU A 69 6.08 0.95 -4.82
CA LEU A 69 6.56 2.16 -4.13
C LEU A 69 7.03 3.25 -5.11
N ALA A 70 7.68 2.87 -6.21
CA ALA A 70 8.10 3.83 -7.24
C ALA A 70 6.89 4.49 -7.90
N ILE A 71 5.84 3.70 -8.18
CA ILE A 71 4.57 4.19 -8.73
C ILE A 71 3.89 5.15 -7.75
N LEU A 72 3.79 4.78 -6.47
CA LEU A 72 3.22 5.65 -5.43
C LEU A 72 3.96 6.97 -5.30
N ARG A 73 5.30 6.93 -5.26
CA ARG A 73 6.15 8.12 -5.18
C ARG A 73 5.99 9.01 -6.41
N TYR A 74 5.92 8.44 -7.61
CA TYR A 74 5.71 9.20 -8.84
C TYR A 74 4.39 9.97 -8.82
N ILE A 75 3.29 9.31 -8.45
CA ILE A 75 1.97 9.95 -8.33
C ILE A 75 2.02 11.02 -7.24
N ALA A 76 2.55 10.70 -6.06
CA ALA A 76 2.70 11.66 -4.98
C ALA A 76 3.52 12.89 -5.39
N ASP A 77 4.62 12.72 -6.13
CA ASP A 77 5.47 13.82 -6.58
C ASP A 77 4.78 14.73 -7.59
N LYS A 78 4.04 14.14 -8.55
CA LYS A 78 3.20 14.87 -9.51
C LYS A 78 2.21 15.82 -8.84
N HIS A 79 1.80 15.49 -7.61
CA HIS A 79 0.86 16.26 -6.78
C HIS A 79 1.53 17.01 -5.61
N GLY A 80 2.88 17.09 -5.58
CA GLY A 80 3.62 17.85 -4.56
C GLY A 80 3.62 17.23 -3.15
N MET A 81 3.39 15.92 -3.05
CA MET A 81 3.15 15.21 -1.78
C MET A 81 4.39 14.53 -1.19
N ILE A 82 5.58 14.63 -1.80
CA ILE A 82 6.78 13.88 -1.36
C ILE A 82 7.66 14.61 -0.33
N GLY A 83 7.68 15.94 -0.29
CA GLY A 83 8.41 16.73 0.72
C GLY A 83 9.25 17.77 0.05
N SER A 84 9.26 18.98 0.60
CA SER A 84 10.00 20.10 0.03
C SER A 84 11.46 20.05 0.47
N THR A 85 11.74 19.56 1.69
CA THR A 85 13.11 19.44 2.20
C THR A 85 13.63 18.00 2.19
N PRO A 86 14.97 17.80 2.18
CA PRO A 86 15.57 16.48 2.34
C PRO A 86 15.10 15.75 3.61
N GLU A 87 14.93 16.46 4.72
CA GLU A 87 14.49 15.90 6.00
C GLU A 87 13.04 15.40 5.93
N GLU A 88 12.15 16.15 5.29
CA GLU A 88 10.77 15.73 5.06
C GLU A 88 10.70 14.48 4.17
N ARG A 89 11.45 14.49 3.06
CA ARG A 89 11.52 13.32 2.15
C ARG A 89 12.10 12.08 2.83
N ALA A 90 13.12 12.27 3.69
CA ALA A 90 13.72 11.20 4.47
C ALA A 90 12.72 10.62 5.49
N ARG A 91 11.95 11.48 6.18
CA ARG A 91 10.90 11.03 7.10
C ARG A 91 9.80 10.24 6.39
N VAL A 92 9.33 10.71 5.23
CA VAL A 92 8.35 9.99 4.41
C VAL A 92 8.90 8.62 4.02
N SER A 93 10.14 8.57 3.52
CA SER A 93 10.77 7.32 3.10
C SER A 93 10.95 6.32 4.24
N MET A 94 11.26 6.80 5.45
CA MET A 94 11.38 5.96 6.64
C MET A 94 10.04 5.32 7.03
N VAL A 95 8.97 6.12 7.02
CA VAL A 95 7.62 5.64 7.35
C VAL A 95 7.11 4.65 6.29
N GLU A 96 7.31 4.96 5.01
CA GLU A 96 6.98 4.06 3.89
C GLU A 96 7.73 2.72 4.00
N GLY A 97 9.01 2.76 4.36
CA GLY A 97 9.81 1.56 4.62
C GLY A 97 9.24 0.70 5.75
N ALA A 98 8.95 1.32 6.90
CA ALA A 98 8.36 0.63 8.04
C ALA A 98 6.98 0.02 7.72
N ALA A 99 6.15 0.75 6.97
CA ALA A 99 4.85 0.25 6.51
C ALA A 99 5.00 -0.93 5.54
N CYS A 100 6.01 -0.88 4.67
CA CYS A 100 6.37 -1.97 3.77
C CYS A 100 6.80 -3.21 4.56
N ASP A 101 7.63 -3.06 5.60
CA ASP A 101 8.08 -4.16 6.45
C ASP A 101 6.92 -4.84 7.18
N LEU A 102 5.99 -4.07 7.73
CA LEU A 102 4.78 -4.60 8.36
C LEU A 102 3.96 -5.43 7.36
N ARG A 103 3.71 -4.89 6.16
CA ARG A 103 2.96 -5.57 5.09
C ARG A 103 3.68 -6.83 4.61
N GLN A 104 5.00 -6.78 4.45
CA GLN A 104 5.81 -7.93 4.04
C GLN A 104 5.78 -9.02 5.11
N GLY A 105 5.86 -8.66 6.39
CA GLY A 105 5.72 -9.61 7.51
C GLY A 105 4.40 -10.36 7.46
N LEU A 106 3.28 -9.64 7.26
CA LEU A 106 1.96 -10.26 7.11
C LEU A 106 1.87 -11.15 5.86
N SER A 107 2.36 -10.65 4.73
CA SER A 107 2.34 -11.39 3.46
C SER A 107 3.13 -12.69 3.56
N ARG A 108 4.29 -12.68 4.23
CA ARG A 108 5.14 -13.84 4.44
C ARG A 108 4.41 -14.96 5.16
N ILE A 109 3.52 -14.63 6.09
CA ILE A 109 2.76 -15.61 6.88
C ILE A 109 1.52 -16.05 6.12
N ALA A 110 0.78 -15.13 5.52
CA ALA A 110 -0.45 -15.41 4.79
C ALA A 110 -0.27 -16.39 3.61
N TYR A 111 0.89 -16.38 2.96
CA TYR A 111 1.21 -17.31 1.85
C TYR A 111 2.06 -18.50 2.29
N ASN A 112 2.31 -18.66 3.59
CA ASN A 112 3.08 -19.77 4.11
C ASN A 112 2.21 -21.05 4.21
N PRO A 113 2.67 -22.23 3.77
CA PRO A 113 1.92 -23.47 3.94
C PRO A 113 1.61 -23.81 5.41
N GLN A 114 2.42 -23.35 6.35
CA GLN A 114 2.25 -23.48 7.80
C GLN A 114 1.51 -22.28 8.43
N PHE A 115 0.67 -21.59 7.66
CA PHE A 115 -0.08 -20.40 8.09
C PHE A 115 -0.71 -20.53 9.47
N GLU A 116 -1.46 -21.61 9.74
CA GLU A 116 -2.17 -21.79 11.01
C GLU A 116 -1.24 -21.86 12.23
N GLN A 117 -0.01 -22.36 12.05
CA GLN A 117 1.00 -22.41 13.12
C GLN A 117 1.61 -21.03 13.36
N LEU A 118 2.04 -20.38 12.27
CA LEU A 118 2.73 -19.08 12.31
C LEU A 118 1.81 -17.91 12.69
N LYS A 119 0.51 -18.06 12.45
CA LYS A 119 -0.53 -17.09 12.79
C LYS A 119 -0.55 -16.76 14.28
N HIS A 120 -0.35 -17.76 15.14
CA HIS A 120 -0.39 -17.57 16.58
C HIS A 120 0.75 -16.65 17.03
N ASP A 121 1.99 -16.99 16.69
CA ASP A 121 3.18 -16.20 17.04
C ASP A 121 3.11 -14.78 16.47
N TYR A 122 2.56 -14.63 15.25
CA TYR A 122 2.35 -13.31 14.67
C TYR A 122 1.38 -12.46 15.48
N LEU A 123 0.25 -13.04 15.90
CA LEU A 123 -0.74 -12.35 16.72
C LEU A 123 -0.19 -11.97 18.10
N GLU A 124 0.63 -12.81 18.72
CA GLU A 124 1.26 -12.49 20.00
C GLU A 124 2.23 -11.31 19.90
N ASN A 125 2.94 -11.19 18.77
CA ASN A 125 3.88 -10.09 18.52
C ASN A 125 3.22 -8.82 17.93
N LEU A 126 2.00 -8.95 17.41
CA LEU A 126 1.27 -7.84 16.79
C LEU A 126 1.03 -6.66 17.77
N PRO A 127 0.61 -6.85 19.03
CA PRO A 127 0.47 -5.76 20.00
C PRO A 127 1.74 -4.94 20.21
N ALA A 128 2.91 -5.59 20.27
CA ALA A 128 4.19 -4.88 20.42
C ALA A 128 4.47 -3.99 19.20
N THR A 129 4.22 -4.53 18.00
CA THR A 129 4.34 -3.77 16.74
C THR A 129 3.35 -2.61 16.69
N LEU A 130 2.08 -2.84 17.00
CA LEU A 130 1.05 -1.79 17.02
C LEU A 130 1.32 -0.73 18.10
N THR A 131 1.92 -1.11 19.23
CA THR A 131 2.34 -0.16 20.28
C THR A 131 3.45 0.75 19.78
N MET A 132 4.40 0.25 19.00
CA MET A 132 5.43 1.06 18.35
C MET A 132 4.79 2.11 17.43
N TRP A 133 3.86 1.69 16.57
CA TRP A 133 3.12 2.59 15.66
C TRP A 133 2.25 3.61 16.40
N SER A 134 1.58 3.18 17.46
CA SER A 134 0.77 4.05 18.33
C SER A 134 1.63 5.12 19.00
N LYS A 135 2.79 4.75 19.54
CA LYS A 135 3.77 5.70 20.11
C LYS A 135 4.32 6.65 19.05
N PHE A 136 4.56 6.17 17.83
CA PHE A 136 5.06 7.01 16.74
C PHE A 136 4.03 8.04 16.26
N LEU A 137 2.75 7.64 16.21
CA LEU A 137 1.62 8.54 15.96
C LEU A 137 1.50 9.58 17.08
N GLY A 138 1.50 9.13 18.34
CA GLY A 138 1.33 10.00 19.50
C GLY A 138 0.04 10.83 19.37
N ASP A 139 0.13 12.13 19.65
CA ASP A 139 -0.98 13.08 19.53
C ASP A 139 -1.14 13.67 18.12
N LYS A 140 -0.36 13.19 17.13
CA LYS A 140 -0.49 13.70 15.77
C LYS A 140 -1.77 13.13 15.17
N HIS A 141 -2.51 13.97 14.44
CA HIS A 141 -3.61 13.47 13.60
C HIS A 141 -3.12 12.52 12.50
N TYR A 142 -1.83 12.62 12.15
CA TYR A 142 -1.21 11.98 11.01
C TYR A 142 0.23 11.58 11.29
N LEU A 143 0.74 10.55 10.62
CA LEU A 143 2.11 10.04 10.85
C LEU A 143 3.21 11.10 10.61
N LEU A 144 2.94 12.11 9.77
CA LEU A 144 3.91 13.16 9.43
C LEU A 144 3.61 14.55 10.04
N GLY A 145 2.60 14.70 10.92
CA GLY A 145 2.36 15.94 11.70
C GLY A 145 1.05 16.69 11.40
N ASN A 146 0.98 17.97 11.83
CA ASN A 146 -0.27 18.75 11.97
C ASN A 146 -0.45 19.93 10.97
N SER A 147 0.41 20.12 9.97
CA SER A 147 0.30 21.28 9.07
C SER A 147 -0.58 21.04 7.85
N VAL A 148 -1.28 22.09 7.41
CA VAL A 148 -2.24 22.14 6.30
C VAL A 148 -1.60 21.82 4.94
N SER A 149 -0.31 22.13 4.74
CA SER A 149 0.47 21.70 3.56
C SER A 149 0.72 20.18 3.52
N ILE A 150 0.42 19.48 4.62
CA ILE A 150 0.47 18.03 4.84
C ILE A 150 -0.94 17.41 4.93
N GLU A 151 -2.03 18.18 4.76
CA GLU A 151 -3.41 17.67 4.74
C GLU A 151 -3.67 16.69 3.59
N LEU A 152 -2.96 16.86 2.46
CA LEU A 152 -2.99 15.90 1.35
C LEU A 152 -2.08 14.69 1.60
N ARG A 153 -1.08 14.81 2.49
CA ARG A 153 0.00 13.83 2.66
C ARG A 153 -0.37 12.64 3.54
N CYS A 154 -1.39 12.73 4.37
CA CYS A 154 -1.66 11.71 5.39
C CYS A 154 -3.10 11.23 5.54
N ARG A 155 -3.94 11.36 4.51
CA ARG A 155 -5.12 10.48 4.40
C ARG A 155 -4.73 9.00 4.23
N TRP A 156 -3.44 8.72 4.04
CA TRP A 156 -2.90 7.48 3.50
C TRP A 156 -2.49 6.42 4.49
N GLU A 157 -2.05 6.71 5.72
CA GLU A 157 -1.29 5.67 6.43
C GLU A 157 -2.00 5.03 7.61
N LEU A 158 -2.87 5.75 8.32
CA LEU A 158 -3.68 5.16 9.38
C LEU A 158 -4.79 4.27 8.81
N PRO A 159 -5.54 4.71 7.77
CA PRO A 159 -6.46 3.81 7.09
C PRO A 159 -5.68 2.71 6.39
N PHE A 160 -4.48 2.89 5.86
CA PHE A 160 -3.82 1.82 5.10
C PHE A 160 -3.15 0.75 5.98
N LEU A 161 -2.58 1.09 7.14
CA LEU A 161 -2.19 0.11 8.15
C LEU A 161 -3.41 -0.61 8.73
N LEU A 162 -4.42 0.15 9.18
CA LEU A 162 -5.63 -0.43 9.77
C LEU A 162 -6.47 -1.18 8.75
N LEU A 163 -6.49 -0.79 7.48
CA LEU A 163 -7.22 -1.45 6.41
C LEU A 163 -6.40 -2.61 5.83
N ILE A 164 -5.06 -2.61 5.78
CA ILE A 164 -4.31 -3.83 5.43
C ILE A 164 -4.48 -4.86 6.53
N VAL A 165 -4.30 -4.47 7.79
CA VAL A 165 -4.49 -5.34 8.95
C VAL A 165 -5.94 -5.78 9.03
N ALA A 166 -6.92 -4.88 8.94
CA ALA A 166 -8.35 -5.25 8.98
C ALA A 166 -8.82 -6.02 7.73
N ILE A 167 -8.37 -5.70 6.51
CA ILE A 167 -8.73 -6.47 5.31
C ILE A 167 -8.14 -7.87 5.36
N HIS A 168 -6.88 -8.02 5.79
CA HIS A 168 -6.27 -9.35 5.90
C HIS A 168 -6.86 -10.13 7.08
N LEU A 169 -7.10 -9.51 8.23
CA LEU A 169 -7.78 -10.16 9.36
C LEU A 169 -9.22 -10.55 8.98
N TYR A 170 -9.95 -9.70 8.24
CA TYR A 170 -11.32 -9.99 7.78
C TYR A 170 -11.35 -11.10 6.72
N ASN A 171 -10.47 -11.07 5.72
CA ASN A 171 -10.40 -12.11 4.68
C ASN A 171 -9.87 -13.47 5.19
N LEU A 172 -9.12 -13.48 6.30
CA LEU A 172 -8.59 -14.70 6.93
C LEU A 172 -9.45 -15.19 8.11
N GLY A 173 -10.67 -14.64 8.30
CA GLY A 173 -11.63 -15.11 9.29
C GLY A 173 -11.31 -14.78 10.75
N PHE A 174 -10.48 -13.77 11.03
CA PHE A 174 -10.16 -13.33 12.40
C PHE A 174 -11.23 -12.44 13.06
N CYS A 175 -12.27 -12.02 12.32
CA CYS A 175 -13.27 -11.05 12.76
C CYS A 175 -14.46 -11.64 13.56
N SER A 176 -14.30 -12.74 14.28
CA SER A 176 -15.31 -13.17 15.26
C SER A 176 -15.16 -12.50 16.64
N GLY A 177 -14.10 -11.69 16.88
CA GLY A 177 -13.82 -11.17 18.23
C GLY A 177 -13.28 -9.75 18.36
N LEU A 178 -13.11 -8.98 17.28
CA LEU A 178 -12.65 -7.58 17.35
C LEU A 178 -13.84 -6.63 17.20
N SER A 179 -14.49 -6.33 18.32
CA SER A 179 -15.35 -5.18 18.46
C SER A 179 -14.51 -3.92 18.25
N PHE A 180 -14.64 -3.31 17.08
CA PHE A 180 -14.21 -1.93 16.88
C PHE A 180 -14.95 -1.08 17.90
N VAL A 181 -14.20 -0.52 18.85
CA VAL A 181 -14.70 0.47 19.80
C VAL A 181 -15.27 1.62 18.97
N ASN A 182 -16.59 1.80 19.09
CA ASN A 182 -17.28 2.99 18.61
C ASN A 182 -16.64 4.20 19.26
N CYS A 183 -15.82 4.94 18.53
CA CYS A 183 -15.54 6.33 18.88
C CYS A 183 -16.77 7.14 18.47
N SER A 184 -17.50 7.58 19.50
CA SER A 184 -18.52 8.65 19.41
C SER A 184 -17.81 10.00 19.47
#